data_AF-A0A1Y2W0H0-F1
#
_entry.id   AF-A0A1Y2W0H0-F1
#
_cell.length_a   1.000
_cell.length_b   1.000
_cell.length_c   1.000
_cell.angle_alpha   90.00
_cell.angle_beta   90.00
_cell.angle_gamma   90.00
#
_symmetry.space_group_name_H-M   'P 1'
#
loop_
_entity.id
_entity.type
_entity.pdbx_description
1 polymer ?
#
loop_
_entity_poly.entity_id
_entity_poly.type
_entity_poly.pdbx_seq_one_letter_code
_entity_poly.pdbx_strand_id
1 'polypeptide(L)' 'MPQDMPPVGGYGAVQYKRNLPAPGFRPTTLLVAMGGIMVFGFYKLGQGIREQKYV' A
#
# COMPACT_ATOMS: atom_id res chain seq x y z
N MET A 1 3.99 -50.74 -24.96
CA MET A 1 3.32 -49.88 -23.95
C MET A 1 2.64 -48.77 -24.74
N PRO A 2 1.40 -48.37 -24.43
CA PRO A 2 0.77 -47.22 -25.09
C PRO A 2 1.61 -45.96 -24.89
N GLN A 3 1.74 -45.15 -25.93
CA GLN A 3 2.45 -43.88 -25.89
C GLN A 3 1.57 -42.81 -25.22
N ASP A 4 2.09 -42.11 -24.21
CA ASP A 4 1.37 -40.99 -23.59
C ASP A 4 1.26 -39.82 -24.58
N MET A 5 0.05 -39.29 -24.71
CA MET A 5 -0.31 -38.23 -25.64
C MET A 5 -1.03 -37.07 -24.93
N PRO A 6 -0.93 -35.83 -25.43
CA PRO A 6 -1.65 -34.71 -24.87
C PRO A 6 -3.17 -34.87 -25.05
N PRO A 7 -3.99 -34.22 -24.20
CA PRO A 7 -5.43 -34.26 -24.34
C PRO A 7 -5.87 -33.65 -25.68
N VAL A 8 -6.98 -34.17 -26.24
CA VAL A 8 -7.52 -33.72 -27.55
C VAL A 8 -7.85 -32.22 -27.57
N GLY A 9 -8.24 -31.66 -26.42
CA GLY A 9 -8.50 -30.21 -26.25
C GLY A 9 -7.28 -29.37 -25.90
N GLY A 10 -6.08 -29.96 -25.81
CA GLY A 10 -4.87 -29.29 -25.36
C GLY A 10 -4.82 -29.05 -23.84
N TYR A 11 -3.68 -28.54 -23.37
CA TYR A 11 -3.52 -28.13 -21.97
C TYR A 11 -4.07 -26.72 -21.74
N GLY A 12 -4.50 -26.45 -20.51
CA GLY A 12 -4.90 -25.10 -20.10
C GLY A 12 -3.75 -24.09 -20.23
N ALA A 13 -4.11 -22.82 -20.36
CA ALA A 13 -3.12 -21.75 -20.43
C ALA A 13 -2.30 -21.68 -19.13
N VAL A 14 -0.98 -21.60 -19.26
CA VAL A 14 -0.05 -21.46 -18.13
C VAL A 14 0.38 -20.01 -18.01
N GLN A 15 0.25 -19.44 -16.81
CA GLN A 15 0.78 -18.12 -16.53
C GLN A 15 2.32 -18.18 -16.40
N TYR A 16 3.03 -17.78 -17.44
CA TYR A 16 4.50 -17.73 -17.47
C TYR A 16 5.07 -16.35 -17.12
N LYS A 17 4.23 -15.31 -17.17
CA LYS A 17 4.63 -13.93 -16.88
C LYS A 17 4.58 -13.65 -15.38
N ARG A 18 5.47 -12.75 -14.95
CA ARG A 18 5.51 -12.24 -13.58
C ARG A 18 4.16 -11.64 -13.19
N ASN A 19 3.62 -12.11 -12.06
CA ASN A 19 2.43 -11.56 -11.43
C ASN A 19 2.82 -10.75 -10.18
N LEU A 20 3.35 -9.54 -10.38
CA LEU A 20 3.67 -8.65 -9.27
C LEU A 20 2.71 -7.47 -9.27
N PRO A 21 1.55 -7.60 -8.59
CA PRO A 21 0.71 -6.44 -8.35
C PRO A 21 1.50 -5.44 -7.51
N ALA A 22 1.24 -4.15 -7.73
CA ALA A 22 1.75 -3.05 -6.91
C ALA A 22 0.60 -2.50 -6.03
N PRO A 23 0.13 -3.26 -5.02
CA PRO A 23 -0.93 -2.81 -4.14
C PRO A 23 -0.41 -1.73 -3.19
N GLY A 24 -1.31 -0.83 -2.77
CA GLY A 24 -1.00 0.20 -1.77
C GLY A 24 -1.53 1.58 -2.16
N PHE A 25 -1.30 2.53 -1.26
CA PHE A 25 -1.67 3.93 -1.49
C PHE A 25 -0.66 4.64 -2.37
N ARG A 26 -1.13 5.63 -3.13
CA ARG A 26 -0.24 6.49 -3.92
C ARG A 26 0.71 7.22 -2.97
N PRO A 27 1.98 7.45 -3.33
CA PRO A 27 2.94 8.16 -2.46
C PRO A 27 2.43 9.52 -1.99
N THR A 28 1.71 10.26 -2.85
CA THR A 28 1.09 11.54 -2.50
C THR A 28 0.08 11.42 -1.36
N THR A 29 -0.72 10.35 -1.32
CA THR A 29 -1.68 10.09 -0.24
C THR A 29 -0.95 9.93 1.09
N LEU A 30 0.19 9.22 1.10
CA LEU A 30 1.00 9.04 2.31
C LEU A 30 1.61 10.36 2.78
N LEU A 31 2.10 11.20 1.88
CA LEU A 31 2.65 12.51 2.21
C LEU A 31 1.59 13.44 2.82
N VAL A 32 0.37 13.45 2.26
CA VAL A 32 -0.74 14.24 2.79
C VAL A 32 -1.16 13.74 4.17
N ALA A 33 -1.28 12.42 4.35
CA ALA A 33 -1.64 11.83 5.65
C ALA A 33 -0.61 12.17 6.73
N MET A 34 0.69 12.00 6.42
CA MET A 34 1.78 12.34 7.34
C MET A 34 1.82 13.83 7.63
N GLY A 35 1.65 14.68 6.61
CA GLY A 35 1.51 16.13 6.76
C GLY A 35 0.38 16.51 7.72
N GLY A 36 -0.79 15.90 7.58
CA GLY A 36 -1.94 16.12 8.45
C GLY A 36 -1.65 15.77 9.91
N ILE A 37 -0.99 14.63 10.16
CA ILE A 37 -0.60 14.21 11.52
C ILE A 37 0.38 15.23 12.14
N MET A 38 1.39 15.66 11.39
CA MET A 38 2.35 16.66 11.88
C MET A 38 1.66 17.99 12.21
N VAL A 39 0.81 18.50 11.31
CA VAL A 39 0.04 19.73 11.54
C VAL A 39 -0.79 19.63 12.81
N PHE A 40 -1.48 18.50 13.02
CA PHE A 40 -2.25 18.27 14.23
C PHE A 40 -1.38 18.20 15.49
N GLY A 41 -0.23 17.54 15.41
CA GLY A 41 0.75 17.50 16.49
C GLY A 41 1.26 18.88 16.88
N PHE A 42 1.65 19.70 15.91
CA PHE A 42 2.10 21.08 16.15
C PHE A 42 0.99 21.97 16.73
N TYR A 43 -0.25 21.79 16.28
CA TYR A 43 -1.40 22.48 16.86
C TYR A 43 -1.55 22.17 18.35
N LYS A 44 -1.48 20.89 18.72
CA LYS A 44 -1.56 20.46 20.13
C LYS A 44 -0.38 20.91 20.97
N LEU A 45 0.83 20.84 20.42
CA LEU A 45 2.03 21.37 21.08
C LEU A 45 1.88 22.86 21.36
N GLY A 46 1.42 23.64 20.39
CA GLY A 46 1.19 25.08 20.56
C GLY A 46 0.17 25.41 21.65
N GLN A 47 -0.88 24.58 21.80
CA GLN A 47 -1.82 24.69 22.91
C GLN A 47 -1.13 24.41 24.25
N GLY A 48 -0.41 23.30 24.37
CA GLY A 48 0.29 22.93 25.61
C GLY A 48 1.33 23.96 26.07
N ILE A 49 2.10 24.53 25.14
CA ILE A 49 3.07 25.60 25.48
C ILE A 49 2.37 26.84 26.04
N ARG A 50 1.20 27.20 25.48
CA ARG A 50 0.41 28.34 25.97
C ARG A 50 -0.15 28.05 27.35
N GLU A 51 -0.68 26.85 27.57
CA GLU A 51 -1.15 26.43 28.88
C GLU A 51 -0.02 26.50 29.91
N GLN A 52 1.16 25.93 29.64
CA GLN A 52 2.31 26.00 30.54
C GLN A 52 2.82 27.41 30.84
N LYS A 53 2.60 28.37 29.93
CA LYS A 53 3.07 29.75 30.08
C LYS A 53 2.09 30.64 30.81
N TYR A 54 0.80 30.43 30.62
CA TYR A 54 -0.26 31.35 31.05
C TYR A 54 -1.17 30.79 32.15
N VAL A 55 -1.06 29.50 32.47
CA VAL A 55 -1.70 28.84 33.62
C VAL A 55 -0.61 28.55 34.66
#